data_AF-A0AAV9KCA8-F1
#
_entry.id   AF-A0AAV9KCA8-F1
#
_cell.length_a   1.000
_cell.length_b   1.000
_cell.length_c   1.000
_cell.angle_alpha   90.00
_cell.angle_beta   90.00
_cell.angle_gamma   90.00
#
_symmetry.space_group_name_H-M   'P 1'
#
loop_
_entity.id
_entity.type
_entity.pdbx_description
1 polymer ?
#
loop_
_entity_poly.entity_id
_entity_poly.type
_entity_poly.pdbx_seq_one_letter_code
_entity_poly.pdbx_strand_id
1 'polypeptide(L)'
;MSMGVLHGGELALERLIDYHKAKANFLSLNSAETELDALLNEERPDFKKLHRCVAKMEMSGKESEAVMKLRNAIRNAEPHKAYEFEMLLVETLIYQGDYTEAKSCKCLEEKYITDARRPLYKAIIYISLGYRRYQEDAINCWKEFKQIREEFKRPGKVKDAQLIKISTKFDKFKSVVISLKEDIKEVHRKAKKYK
;
A
#
# COMPACT_ATOMS: atom_id res chain seq x y z
N MET A 1 0.46 -7.41 -15.51
CA MET A 1 -0.13 -6.07 -15.25
C MET A 1 0.82 -5.02 -15.85
N SER A 2 0.34 -3.90 -16.39
CA SER A 2 1.23 -2.86 -16.93
C SER A 2 1.73 -1.90 -15.85
N MET A 3 2.93 -1.34 -16.01
CA MET A 3 3.48 -0.33 -15.09
C MET A 3 2.54 0.85 -14.86
N GLY A 4 1.88 1.37 -15.90
CA GLY A 4 0.91 2.46 -15.72
C GLY A 4 -0.34 2.11 -14.89
N VAL A 5 -0.69 0.83 -14.73
CA VAL A 5 -1.77 0.41 -13.82
C VAL A 5 -1.27 0.36 -12.37
N LEU A 6 -0.02 -0.06 -12.19
CA LEU A 6 0.64 -0.10 -10.89
C LEU A 6 0.94 1.32 -10.38
N HIS A 7 1.65 2.11 -11.19
CA HIS A 7 2.05 3.49 -10.93
C HIS A 7 0.88 4.48 -10.96
N GLY A 8 -0.23 4.14 -11.62
CA GLY A 8 -1.45 4.95 -11.57
C GLY A 8 -2.16 4.91 -10.20
N GLY A 9 -1.71 4.07 -9.27
CA GLY A 9 -2.23 3.98 -7.90
C GLY A 9 -3.67 3.46 -7.78
N GLU A 10 -4.22 2.84 -8.84
CA GLU A 10 -5.59 2.30 -8.82
C GLU A 10 -5.71 1.16 -7.81
N LEU A 11 -4.78 0.21 -7.85
CA LEU A 11 -4.80 -0.98 -6.99
C LEU A 11 -4.57 -0.62 -5.51
N ALA A 12 -3.69 0.34 -5.26
CA ALA A 12 -3.44 0.85 -3.91
C ALA A 12 -4.71 1.51 -3.32
N LEU A 13 -5.46 2.25 -4.14
CA LEU A 13 -6.72 2.85 -3.73
C LEU A 13 -7.84 1.80 -3.57
N GLU A 14 -7.91 0.81 -4.47
CA GLU A 14 -8.83 -0.33 -4.36
C GLU A 14 -8.57 -1.10 -3.07
N ARG A 15 -7.31 -1.43 -2.76
CA ARG A 15 -6.94 -2.13 -1.53
C ARG A 15 -7.35 -1.35 -0.27
N LEU A 16 -7.22 -0.02 -0.27
CA LEU A 16 -7.66 0.82 0.85
C LEU A 16 -9.18 0.71 1.07
N ILE A 17 -9.96 0.63 0.00
CA ILE A 17 -11.42 0.46 0.08
C ILE A 17 -11.79 -0.97 0.48
N ASP A 18 -11.11 -1.95 -0.10
CA ASP A 18 -11.38 -3.36 0.10
C ASP A 18 -10.95 -3.85 1.49
N TYR A 19 -9.95 -3.22 2.13
CA TYR A 19 -9.58 -3.51 3.52
C TYR A 19 -10.79 -3.45 4.46
N HIS A 20 -11.66 -2.45 4.28
CA HIS A 20 -12.89 -2.32 5.06
C HIS A 20 -13.95 -3.38 4.72
N LYS A 21 -13.90 -3.96 3.51
CA LYS A 21 -14.84 -4.99 3.03
C LYS A 21 -14.34 -6.40 3.32
N ALA A 22 -13.03 -6.59 3.45
CA ALA A 22 -12.38 -7.88 3.57
C ALA A 22 -12.52 -8.45 5.00
N LYS A 23 -13.68 -9.06 5.27
CA LYS A 23 -13.79 -10.10 6.31
C LYS A 23 -13.60 -11.46 5.64
N ALA A 24 -12.42 -12.05 5.87
CA ALA A 24 -12.16 -13.49 5.83
C ALA A 24 -12.53 -14.26 4.55
N ASN A 25 -11.53 -14.59 3.73
CA ASN A 25 -11.54 -15.79 2.90
C ASN A 25 -10.24 -16.58 3.17
N PHE A 26 -10.35 -17.59 4.03
CA PHE A 26 -9.24 -18.33 4.65
C PHE A 26 -8.69 -19.51 3.82
N LEU A 27 -9.10 -19.66 2.57
CA LEU A 27 -8.75 -20.85 1.78
C LEU A 27 -7.59 -20.58 0.82
N SER A 28 -6.36 -20.56 1.38
CA SER A 28 -5.08 -21.01 0.77
C SER A 28 -3.85 -20.33 1.42
N LEU A 29 -3.68 -20.38 2.74
CA LEU A 29 -2.59 -19.65 3.44
C LEU A 29 -1.25 -20.41 3.47
N ASN A 30 -1.23 -21.73 3.26
CA ASN A 30 -0.06 -22.56 3.58
C ASN A 30 1.14 -22.45 2.61
N SER A 31 0.97 -21.94 1.39
CA SER A 31 2.06 -21.83 0.39
C SER A 31 2.59 -20.40 0.18
N ALA A 32 2.02 -19.40 0.84
CA ALA A 32 2.28 -17.99 0.55
C ALA A 32 3.74 -17.56 0.76
N GLU A 33 4.43 -18.19 1.70
CA GLU A 33 5.81 -17.87 2.07
C GLU A 33 6.80 -18.33 0.99
N THR A 34 6.72 -19.60 0.57
CA THR A 34 7.56 -20.15 -0.51
C THR A 34 7.25 -19.47 -1.84
N GLU A 35 5.98 -19.12 -2.09
CA GLU A 35 5.57 -18.32 -3.25
C GLU A 35 6.21 -16.92 -3.23
N LEU A 36 6.30 -16.27 -2.06
CA LEU A 36 6.91 -14.94 -1.95
C LEU A 36 8.41 -14.98 -2.26
N ASP A 37 9.16 -15.94 -1.70
CA ASP A 37 10.60 -16.06 -1.98
C ASP A 37 10.87 -16.32 -3.47
N ALA A 38 10.08 -17.20 -4.10
CA ALA A 38 10.22 -17.47 -5.52
C ALA A 38 10.02 -16.19 -6.35
N LEU A 39 8.95 -15.45 -6.09
CA LEU A 39 8.62 -14.21 -6.82
C LEU A 39 9.65 -13.09 -6.61
N LEU A 40 10.22 -12.95 -5.41
CA LEU A 40 11.23 -11.93 -5.12
C LEU A 40 12.56 -12.19 -5.85
N ASN A 41 12.84 -13.45 -6.18
CA ASN A 41 14.05 -13.87 -6.91
C ASN A 41 13.86 -13.95 -8.43
N GLU A 42 12.65 -13.73 -8.95
CA GLU A 42 12.40 -13.71 -10.39
C GLU A 42 13.13 -12.53 -11.06
N GLU A 43 13.65 -12.74 -12.27
CA GLU A 43 14.27 -11.67 -13.05
C GLU A 43 13.26 -10.55 -13.34
N ARG A 44 11.99 -10.92 -13.58
CA ARG A 44 10.87 -10.01 -13.84
C ARG A 44 9.67 -10.40 -12.97
N PRO A 45 9.63 -9.95 -11.71
CA PRO A 45 8.59 -10.35 -10.77
C PRO A 45 7.19 -9.98 -11.22
N ASP A 46 6.23 -10.91 -11.07
CA ASP A 46 4.81 -10.57 -11.20
C ASP A 46 4.32 -9.83 -9.95
N PHE A 47 4.34 -8.49 -10.00
CA PHE A 47 3.90 -7.64 -8.90
C PHE A 47 2.47 -7.93 -8.42
N LYS A 48 1.56 -8.33 -9.32
CA LYS A 48 0.20 -8.70 -8.91
C LYS A 48 0.21 -9.92 -7.99
N LYS A 49 1.07 -10.90 -8.28
CA LYS A 49 1.25 -12.08 -7.43
C LYS A 49 1.98 -11.71 -6.14
N LEU A 50 2.98 -10.83 -6.17
CA LEU A 50 3.68 -10.34 -4.98
C LEU A 50 2.71 -9.69 -3.98
N HIS A 51 1.90 -8.72 -4.42
CA HIS A 51 0.90 -8.06 -3.56
C HIS A 51 -0.08 -9.08 -2.94
N ARG A 52 -0.48 -10.12 -3.69
CA ARG A 52 -1.34 -11.19 -3.18
C ARG A 52 -0.63 -12.07 -2.15
N CYS A 53 0.64 -12.41 -2.36
CA CYS A 53 1.42 -13.24 -1.42
C CYS A 53 1.63 -12.49 -0.10
N VAL A 54 2.02 -11.22 -0.16
CA VAL A 54 2.14 -10.37 1.04
C VAL A 54 0.80 -10.28 1.77
N ALA A 55 -0.31 -10.04 1.06
CA ALA A 55 -1.65 -10.03 1.68
C ALA A 55 -1.99 -11.35 2.39
N LYS A 56 -1.68 -12.50 1.79
CA LYS A 56 -1.86 -13.80 2.44
C LYS A 56 -0.99 -13.93 3.69
N MET A 57 0.27 -13.49 3.65
CA MET A 57 1.16 -13.52 4.81
C MET A 57 0.60 -12.69 5.96
N GLU A 58 0.12 -11.47 5.69
CA GLU A 58 -0.56 -10.62 6.68
C GLU A 58 -1.80 -11.30 7.28
N MET A 59 -2.64 -11.91 6.45
CA MET A 59 -3.83 -12.63 6.91
C MET A 59 -3.50 -13.87 7.75
N SER A 60 -2.31 -14.44 7.59
CA SER A 60 -1.83 -15.61 8.33
C SER A 60 -1.03 -15.26 9.59
N GLY A 61 -0.92 -13.98 9.96
CA GLY A 61 -0.12 -13.55 11.11
C GLY A 61 1.40 -13.59 10.88
N LYS A 62 1.83 -13.63 9.61
CA LYS A 62 3.23 -13.67 9.17
C LYS A 62 3.70 -12.32 8.62
N GLU A 63 3.04 -11.23 9.00
CA GLU A 63 3.34 -9.89 8.48
C GLU A 63 4.79 -9.44 8.77
N SER A 64 5.34 -9.75 9.94
CA SER A 64 6.74 -9.44 10.29
C SER A 64 7.74 -10.16 9.39
N GLU A 65 7.41 -11.39 9.00
CA GLU A 65 8.24 -12.19 8.11
C GLU A 65 8.20 -11.66 6.68
N ALA A 66 7.03 -11.25 6.20
CA ALA A 66 6.88 -10.59 4.90
C ALA A 66 7.74 -9.31 4.82
N VAL A 67 7.71 -8.47 5.86
CA VAL A 67 8.57 -7.27 5.97
C VAL A 67 10.05 -7.63 5.91
N MET A 68 10.48 -8.66 6.64
CA MET A 68 11.87 -9.11 6.64
C MET A 68 12.32 -9.58 5.24
N LYS A 69 11.52 -10.40 4.56
CA LYS A 69 11.81 -10.89 3.20
C LYS A 69 11.89 -9.74 2.20
N LEU A 70 10.96 -8.78 2.26
CA LEU A 70 10.98 -7.58 1.42
C LEU A 70 12.25 -6.74 1.65
N ARG A 71 12.62 -6.47 2.90
CA ARG A 71 13.86 -5.73 3.22
C ARG A 71 15.11 -6.42 2.68
N ASN A 72 15.17 -7.75 2.77
CA ASN A 72 16.29 -8.51 2.24
C ASN A 72 16.34 -8.43 0.71
N ALA A 73 15.19 -8.56 0.04
CA ALA A 73 15.10 -8.42 -1.42
C ALA A 73 15.53 -7.02 -1.89
N ILE A 74 15.10 -5.95 -1.22
CA ILE A 74 15.47 -4.56 -1.54
C ILE A 74 16.99 -4.35 -1.53
N ARG A 75 17.71 -4.95 -0.57
CA ARG A 75 19.18 -4.80 -0.45
C ARG A 75 19.96 -5.42 -1.62
N ASN A 76 19.41 -6.48 -2.21
CA ASN A 76 20.10 -7.28 -3.24
C ASN A 76 19.57 -7.00 -4.65
N ALA A 77 18.51 -6.19 -4.78
CA ALA A 77 17.84 -5.93 -6.04
C ALA A 77 18.48 -4.78 -6.83
N GLU A 78 18.37 -4.85 -8.16
CA GLU A 78 18.68 -3.72 -9.04
C GLU A 78 17.76 -2.52 -8.75
N PRO A 79 18.20 -1.27 -9.00
CA PRO A 79 17.48 -0.06 -8.54
C PRO A 79 15.99 -0.02 -8.87
N HIS A 80 15.60 -0.44 -10.08
CA HIS A 80 14.20 -0.45 -10.49
C HIS A 80 13.35 -1.48 -9.73
N LYS A 81 13.90 -2.67 -9.45
CA LYS A 81 13.22 -3.70 -8.64
C LYS A 81 13.19 -3.31 -7.17
N ALA A 82 14.30 -2.75 -6.67
CA ALA A 82 14.40 -2.25 -5.31
C ALA A 82 13.34 -1.18 -5.04
N TYR A 83 13.11 -0.25 -5.98
CA TYR A 83 12.03 0.73 -5.90
C TYR A 83 10.66 0.07 -5.75
N GLU A 84 10.33 -0.90 -6.61
CA GLU A 84 9.03 -1.58 -6.55
C GLU A 84 8.83 -2.41 -5.28
N PHE A 85 9.87 -3.09 -4.82
CA PHE A 85 9.83 -3.83 -3.55
C PHE A 85 9.71 -2.89 -2.35
N GLU A 86 10.37 -1.73 -2.38
CA GLU A 86 10.25 -0.73 -1.33
C GLU A 86 8.84 -0.09 -1.32
N MET A 87 8.23 0.13 -2.48
CA MET A 87 6.83 0.58 -2.58
C MET A 87 5.84 -0.45 -2.00
N LEU A 88 6.09 -1.74 -2.20
CA LEU A 88 5.32 -2.82 -1.58
C LEU A 88 5.56 -2.90 -0.06
N LEU A 89 6.80 -2.66 0.39
CA LEU A 89 7.14 -2.56 1.81
C LEU A 89 6.39 -1.40 2.48
N VAL A 90 6.34 -0.22 1.86
CA VAL A 90 5.56 0.93 2.37
C VAL A 90 4.10 0.56 2.55
N GLU A 91 3.48 -0.09 1.55
CA GLU A 91 2.09 -0.54 1.63
C GLU A 91 1.90 -1.48 2.83
N THR A 92 2.77 -2.48 2.97
CA THR A 92 2.73 -3.46 4.07
C THR A 92 2.81 -2.76 5.44
N LEU A 93 3.76 -1.85 5.61
CA LEU A 93 3.95 -1.09 6.86
C LEU A 93 2.74 -0.22 7.20
N ILE A 94 2.07 0.37 6.20
CA ILE A 94 0.82 1.13 6.38
C ILE A 94 -0.27 0.21 6.97
N TYR A 95 -0.46 -0.99 6.42
CA TYR A 95 -1.49 -1.93 6.89
C TYR A 95 -1.14 -2.59 8.23
N GLN A 96 0.14 -2.67 8.59
CA GLN A 96 0.60 -3.00 9.94
C GLN A 96 0.48 -1.82 10.91
N GLY A 97 0.21 -0.61 10.43
CA GLY A 97 0.16 0.59 11.27
C GLY A 97 1.53 1.13 11.72
N ASP A 98 2.64 0.68 11.13
CA ASP A 98 3.96 1.26 11.36
C ASP A 98 4.22 2.46 10.42
N TYR A 99 3.48 3.53 10.67
CA TYR A 99 3.53 4.73 9.84
C TYR A 99 4.87 5.48 9.94
N THR A 100 5.59 5.33 11.05
CA THR A 100 6.88 5.99 11.25
C THR A 100 7.94 5.33 10.38
N GLU A 101 7.96 3.99 10.36
CA GLU A 101 8.86 3.26 9.47
C GLU A 101 8.49 3.50 8.00
N ALA A 102 7.20 3.38 7.65
CA ALA A 102 6.71 3.62 6.29
C ALA A 102 7.16 4.99 5.74
N LYS A 103 7.14 6.02 6.59
CA LYS A 103 7.60 7.39 6.23
C LYS A 103 9.09 7.45 5.91
N SER A 104 9.91 6.56 6.46
CA SER A 104 11.36 6.58 6.32
C SER A 104 11.88 5.86 5.07
N CYS A 105 11.01 5.14 4.35
CA CYS A 105 11.33 4.48 3.09
C CYS A 105 11.74 5.49 2.00
N LYS A 106 12.84 5.20 1.30
CA LYS A 106 13.50 6.10 0.34
C LYS A 106 12.67 6.32 -0.93
N CYS A 107 11.95 5.30 -1.38
CA CYS A 107 11.03 5.38 -2.52
C CYS A 107 10.01 6.52 -2.41
N LEU A 108 9.68 6.99 -1.19
CA LEU A 108 8.75 8.09 -0.98
C LEU A 108 9.35 9.49 -1.25
N GLU A 109 10.67 9.58 -1.36
CA GLU A 109 11.39 10.81 -1.70
C GLU A 109 11.92 10.81 -3.14
N GLU A 110 11.85 9.68 -3.84
CA GLU A 110 12.26 9.55 -5.23
C GLU A 110 11.27 10.27 -6.15
N LYS A 111 11.67 11.42 -6.72
CA LYS A 111 10.82 12.29 -7.55
C LYS A 111 10.99 12.09 -9.05
N TYR A 112 12.04 11.39 -9.49
CA TYR A 112 12.31 11.16 -10.92
C TYR A 112 11.37 10.12 -11.53
N ILE A 113 10.76 9.27 -10.71
CA ILE A 113 9.76 8.29 -11.13
C ILE A 113 8.37 8.89 -10.99
N THR A 114 7.60 8.91 -12.08
CA THR A 114 6.20 9.36 -12.05
C THR A 114 5.32 8.23 -11.54
N ASP A 115 5.03 8.22 -10.24
CA ASP A 115 4.24 7.19 -9.58
C ASP A 115 3.25 7.81 -8.59
N ALA A 116 1.95 7.61 -8.82
CA ALA A 116 0.87 8.14 -8.01
C ALA A 116 0.78 7.45 -6.63
N ARG A 117 1.32 6.23 -6.47
CA ARG A 117 1.35 5.52 -5.18
C ARG A 117 2.15 6.31 -4.15
N ARG A 118 3.23 6.98 -4.54
CA ARG A 118 4.08 7.78 -3.64
C ARG A 118 3.27 8.87 -2.90
N PRO A 119 2.65 9.84 -3.59
CA PRO A 119 1.82 10.85 -2.92
C PRO A 119 0.61 10.25 -2.22
N LEU A 120 0.02 9.16 -2.73
CA LEU A 120 -1.06 8.46 -2.03
C LEU A 120 -0.61 7.94 -0.66
N TYR A 121 0.48 7.18 -0.61
CA TYR A 121 1.03 6.62 0.62
C TYR A 121 1.49 7.71 1.60
N LYS A 122 2.15 8.76 1.11
CA LYS A 122 2.49 9.93 1.96
C LYS A 122 1.25 10.55 2.59
N ALA A 123 0.17 10.73 1.82
CA ALA A 123 -1.08 11.27 2.35
C ALA A 123 -1.70 10.35 3.43
N ILE A 124 -1.71 9.03 3.20
CA ILE A 124 -2.18 8.04 4.19
C ILE A 124 -1.35 8.15 5.47
N ILE A 125 -0.02 8.09 5.36
CA ILE A 125 0.93 8.16 6.47
C ILE A 125 0.74 9.45 7.28
N TYR A 126 0.65 10.60 6.62
CA TYR A 126 0.49 11.90 7.28
C TYR A 126 -0.83 12.01 8.05
N ILE A 127 -1.94 11.54 7.45
CA ILE A 127 -3.24 11.49 8.14
C ILE A 127 -3.16 10.54 9.34
N SER A 128 -2.56 9.36 9.15
CA SER A 128 -2.45 8.33 10.19
C SER A 128 -1.56 8.75 11.36
N LEU A 129 -0.46 9.47 11.12
CA LEU A 129 0.37 10.03 12.18
C LEU A 129 -0.37 11.12 12.98
N GLY A 130 -1.29 11.85 12.35
CA GLY A 130 -2.23 12.75 13.04
C GLY A 130 -1.61 14.01 13.65
N TYR A 131 -0.32 14.27 13.42
CA TYR A 131 0.32 15.50 13.88
C TYR A 131 -0.19 16.71 13.10
N ARG A 132 -0.48 17.81 13.80
CA ARG A 132 -0.99 19.07 13.18
C ARG A 132 -0.12 19.55 12.03
N ARG A 133 1.21 19.44 12.16
CA ARG A 133 2.18 19.85 11.14
C ARG A 133 2.02 19.13 9.79
N TYR A 134 1.43 17.93 9.77
CA TYR A 134 1.28 17.14 8.55
C TYR A 134 -0.08 17.30 7.87
N GLN A 135 -0.95 18.18 8.37
CA GLN A 135 -2.28 18.39 7.77
C GLN A 135 -2.17 18.97 6.35
N GLU A 136 -1.35 19.99 6.16
CA GLU A 136 -1.14 20.60 4.84
C GLU A 136 -0.40 19.65 3.90
N ASP A 137 0.62 18.94 4.41
CA ASP A 137 1.36 17.93 3.64
C ASP A 137 0.43 16.82 3.12
N ALA A 138 -0.48 16.32 3.96
CA ALA A 138 -1.47 15.32 3.53
C ALA A 138 -2.38 15.82 2.40
N ILE A 139 -2.81 17.09 2.47
CA ILE A 139 -3.65 17.72 1.43
C ILE A 139 -2.84 17.88 0.14
N ASN A 140 -1.59 18.32 0.23
CA ASN A 140 -0.72 18.53 -0.93
C ASN A 140 -0.38 17.20 -1.61
N CYS A 141 -0.03 16.17 -0.84
CA CYS A 141 0.17 14.83 -1.36
C CYS A 141 -1.12 14.28 -2.01
N TRP A 142 -2.29 14.49 -1.42
CA TRP A 142 -3.54 14.08 -2.07
C TRP A 142 -3.80 14.80 -3.40
N LYS A 143 -3.49 16.10 -3.50
CA LYS A 143 -3.59 16.85 -4.75
C LYS A 143 -2.63 16.31 -5.82
N GLU A 144 -1.37 16.06 -5.45
CA GLU A 144 -0.35 15.47 -6.34
C GLU A 144 -0.80 14.08 -6.82
N PHE A 145 -1.31 13.22 -5.94
CA PHE A 145 -1.87 11.92 -6.30
C PHE A 145 -2.94 12.05 -7.38
N LYS A 146 -3.90 12.97 -7.20
CA LYS A 146 -4.95 13.17 -8.20
C LYS A 146 -4.37 13.63 -9.53
N GLN A 147 -3.43 14.57 -9.52
CA GLN A 147 -2.81 15.07 -10.74
C GLN A 147 -2.12 13.95 -11.53
N ILE A 148 -1.22 13.20 -10.89
CA ILE A 148 -0.51 12.09 -11.54
C ILE A 148 -1.51 11.04 -12.02
N ARG A 149 -2.53 10.71 -11.22
CA ARG A 149 -3.56 9.74 -11.60
C ARG A 149 -4.36 10.17 -12.83
N GLU A 150 -4.63 11.47 -13.02
CA GLU A 150 -5.26 11.98 -14.25
C GLU A 150 -4.37 11.71 -15.48
N GLU A 151 -3.06 11.89 -15.36
CA GLU A 151 -2.10 11.63 -16.44
C GLU A 151 -2.06 10.14 -16.85
N PHE A 152 -2.30 9.23 -15.91
CA PHE A 152 -2.42 7.79 -16.17
C PHE A 152 -3.80 7.33 -16.66
N LYS A 153 -4.83 8.20 -16.70
CA LYS A 153 -6.17 7.80 -17.16
C LYS A 153 -6.14 7.47 -18.66
N ARG A 154 -6.42 6.20 -18.99
CA ARG A 154 -6.83 5.82 -20.35
C ARG A 154 -8.33 6.12 -20.55
N PRO A 155 -8.73 6.70 -21.69
CA PRO A 155 -10.15 6.82 -22.02
C PRO A 155 -10.80 5.42 -22.10
N GLY A 156 -12.00 5.27 -21.54
CA GLY A 156 -12.84 4.07 -21.73
C GLY A 156 -12.99 3.08 -20.58
N LYS A 157 -12.45 3.32 -19.37
CA LYS A 157 -12.75 2.48 -18.19
C LYS A 157 -13.79 3.13 -17.28
N VAL A 158 -14.97 2.52 -17.17
CA VAL A 158 -15.96 2.84 -16.14
C VAL A 158 -15.36 2.47 -14.78
N LYS A 159 -15.15 3.46 -13.92
CA LYS A 159 -14.67 3.26 -12.55
C LYS A 159 -15.87 3.06 -11.61
N ASP A 160 -15.70 2.24 -10.57
CA ASP A 160 -16.70 2.08 -9.51
C ASP A 160 -17.11 3.47 -8.94
N ALA A 161 -18.41 3.70 -8.74
CA ALA A 161 -18.92 4.95 -8.18
C ALA A 161 -18.30 5.29 -6.81
N GLN A 162 -17.94 4.29 -6.00
CA GLN A 162 -17.26 4.46 -4.72
C GLN A 162 -15.80 4.93 -4.91
N LEU A 163 -15.08 4.34 -5.87
CA LEU A 163 -13.73 4.77 -6.25
C LEU A 163 -13.74 6.22 -6.75
N ILE A 164 -14.73 6.60 -7.57
CA ILE A 164 -14.91 7.98 -8.04
C ILE A 164 -15.17 8.92 -6.85
N LYS A 165 -16.03 8.52 -5.92
CA LYS A 165 -16.43 9.34 -4.78
C LYS A 165 -15.27 9.61 -3.80
N ILE A 166 -14.39 8.64 -3.58
CA ILE A 166 -13.20 8.76 -2.71
C ILE A 166 -12.09 9.50 -3.44
N SER A 167 -11.81 9.17 -4.70
CA SER A 167 -10.75 9.82 -5.50
C SER A 167 -10.99 11.30 -5.78
N THR A 168 -12.21 11.81 -5.61
CA THR A 168 -12.55 13.22 -5.89
C THR A 168 -12.47 14.15 -4.67
N LYS A 169 -12.80 13.68 -3.46
CA LYS A 169 -12.92 14.53 -2.26
C LYS A 169 -11.96 14.12 -1.15
N PHE A 170 -11.10 15.05 -0.72
CA PHE A 170 -10.13 14.81 0.34
C PHE A 170 -10.78 14.39 1.66
N ASP A 171 -11.89 15.00 2.08
CA ASP A 171 -12.53 14.66 3.36
C ASP A 171 -13.00 13.19 3.40
N LYS A 172 -13.45 12.66 2.27
CA LYS A 172 -13.86 11.25 2.16
C LYS A 172 -12.68 10.32 2.17
N PHE A 173 -11.61 10.68 1.47
CA PHE A 173 -10.35 9.96 1.55
C PHE A 173 -9.83 9.94 3.00
N LYS A 174 -9.79 11.10 3.65
CA LYS A 174 -9.37 11.26 5.04
C LYS A 174 -10.23 10.42 6.00
N SER A 175 -11.55 10.40 5.83
CA SER A 175 -12.42 9.55 6.67
C SER A 175 -12.10 8.07 6.51
N VAL A 176 -11.83 7.61 5.28
CA VAL A 176 -11.43 6.21 5.02
C VAL A 176 -10.10 5.88 5.69
N VAL A 177 -9.09 6.76 5.59
CA VAL A 177 -7.80 6.55 6.25
C VAL A 177 -7.93 6.53 7.77
N ILE A 178 -8.77 7.40 8.35
CA ILE A 178 -9.04 7.39 9.79
C ILE A 178 -9.70 6.08 10.20
N SER A 179 -10.70 5.60 9.45
CA SER A 179 -11.32 4.30 9.69
C SER A 179 -10.29 3.16 9.61
N LEU A 180 -9.39 3.18 8.62
CA LEU A 180 -8.34 2.16 8.47
C LEU A 180 -7.47 2.10 9.72
N LYS A 181 -7.04 3.28 10.20
CA LYS A 181 -6.21 3.37 11.41
C LYS A 181 -6.90 2.81 12.64
N GLU A 182 -8.19 3.07 12.82
CA GLU A 182 -8.94 2.53 13.96
C GLU A 182 -9.16 1.02 13.85
N ASP A 183 -9.43 0.50 12.64
CA ASP A 183 -9.55 -0.94 12.39
C ASP A 183 -8.24 -1.67 12.73
N ILE A 184 -7.08 -1.15 12.30
CA ILE A 184 -5.75 -1.71 12.63
C ILE A 184 -5.52 -1.73 14.13
N LYS A 185 -5.86 -0.64 14.85
CA LYS A 185 -5.73 -0.59 16.32
C LYS A 185 -6.58 -1.64 17.01
N GLU A 186 -7.82 -1.84 16.57
CA GLU A 186 -8.70 -2.86 17.15
C GLU A 186 -8.18 -4.28 16.89
N VAL A 187 -7.65 -4.55 15.70
CA VAL A 187 -6.99 -5.84 15.38
C VAL A 187 -5.81 -6.08 16.32
N HIS A 188 -4.92 -5.09 16.48
CA HIS A 188 -3.78 -5.18 17.39
C HIS A 188 -4.19 -5.36 18.86
N ARG A 189 -5.25 -4.68 19.30
CA ARG A 189 -5.79 -4.82 20.65
C ARG A 189 -6.31 -6.23 20.90
N LYS A 190 -6.99 -6.84 19.92
CA LYS A 190 -7.45 -8.23 20.01
C LYS A 190 -6.28 -9.19 20.04
N ALA A 191 -5.30 -9.05 19.14
CA ALA A 191 -4.13 -9.93 19.08
C ALA A 191 -3.33 -9.94 20.40
N LYS A 192 -3.24 -8.79 21.10
CA LYS A 192 -2.59 -8.69 22.43
C LYS A 192 -3.39 -9.33 23.58
N LYS A 193 -4.70 -9.53 23.44
CA LYS A 193 -5.53 -10.18 24.47
C LYS A 193 -5.47 -11.71 24.45
N TYR A 194 -5.00 -12.30 23.34
CA TYR A 194 -4.92 -13.75 23.14
C TYR A 194 -3.46 -14.27 23.10
N LYS A 195 -2.49 -13.41 23.45
CA LYS A 195 -1.09 -13.78 23.74
C LYS A 195 -0.88 -13.72 25.24
#